data_AF-A0A3M0YPG0-F1
#
_entry.id   AF-A0A3M0YPG0-F1
#
_cell.length_a   1.000
_cell.length_b   1.000
_cell.length_c   1.000
_cell.angle_alpha   90.00
_cell.angle_beta   90.00
_cell.angle_gamma   90.00
#
_symmetry.space_group_name_H-M   'P 1'
#
loop_
_entity.id
_entity.type
_entity.pdbx_description
1 polymer ?
#
loop_
_entity_poly.entity_id
_entity_poly.type
_entity_poly.pdbx_seq_one_letter_code
_entity_poly.pdbx_strand_id
1 'polypeptide(L)'
;MRTLALRYGLMMAASFTAFFLLMHALGLSQHYNLRIFNAFIHLGFMYAAIRQWYASHDASANYINGVAMGMATSAVGVLLFFLFMLFFLWFSPDFLA
;
A
#
# COMPACT_ATOMS: atom_id res chain seq x y z
N MET A 1 -9.84 10.52 -10.62
CA MET A 1 -9.71 9.88 -9.29
C MET A 1 -9.52 8.37 -9.38
N ARG A 2 -10.50 7.59 -9.86
CA ARG A 2 -10.45 6.11 -9.86
C ARG A 2 -9.18 5.49 -10.48
N THR A 3 -8.83 5.89 -11.70
CA THR A 3 -7.63 5.37 -12.40
C THR A 3 -6.34 5.65 -11.64
N LEU A 4 -6.24 6.82 -11.01
CA LEU A 4 -5.08 7.22 -10.23
C LEU A 4 -4.98 6.39 -8.94
N ALA A 5 -6.11 6.19 -8.26
CA ALA A 5 -6.15 5.42 -7.00
C ALA A 5 -5.79 3.97 -7.24
N LEU A 6 -6.29 3.39 -8.35
CA LEU A 6 -5.95 2.05 -8.78
C LEU A 6 -4.46 1.92 -9.12
N ARG A 7 -3.90 2.85 -9.91
CA ARG A 7 -2.49 2.82 -10.29
C ARG A 7 -1.57 2.88 -9.07
N TYR A 8 -1.74 3.88 -8.21
CA TYR A 8 -0.90 4.05 -7.03
C TYR A 8 -1.18 2.97 -5.97
N GLY A 9 -2.42 2.48 -5.86
CA GLY A 9 -2.78 1.37 -4.98
C GLY A 9 -2.14 0.05 -5.43
N LEU A 10 -2.13 -0.24 -6.73
CA LEU A 10 -1.44 -1.41 -7.28
C LEU A 10 0.07 -1.35 -7.04
N MET A 11 0.69 -0.18 -7.23
CA MET A 11 2.10 0.01 -6.92
C MET A 11 2.38 -0.17 -5.42
N MET A 12 1.52 0.36 -4.56
CA MET A 12 1.61 0.17 -3.10
C MET A 12 1.52 -1.32 -2.72
N ALA A 13 0.54 -2.05 -3.25
CA ALA A 13 0.38 -3.47 -3.02
C ALA A 13 1.60 -4.28 -3.50
N ALA A 14 2.11 -3.95 -4.70
CA ALA A 14 3.32 -4.58 -5.23
C ALA A 14 4.54 -4.31 -4.35
N SER A 15 4.71 -3.09 -3.85
CA SER A 15 5.80 -2.74 -2.93
C SER A 15 5.68 -3.42 -1.57
N PHE A 16 4.48 -3.51 -0.98
CA PHE A 16 4.27 -4.30 0.24
C PHE A 16 4.60 -5.77 0.03
N THR A 17 4.13 -6.34 -1.08
CA THR A 17 4.37 -7.74 -1.44
C THR A 17 5.87 -7.99 -1.63
N ALA A 18 6.54 -7.15 -2.42
CA ALA A 18 7.98 -7.27 -2.65
C ALA A 18 8.79 -7.11 -1.36
N PHE A 19 8.44 -6.13 -0.52
CA PHE A 19 9.08 -5.94 0.78
C PHE A 19 8.87 -7.16 1.68
N PHE A 20 7.64 -7.66 1.80
CA PHE A 20 7.33 -8.85 2.58
C PHE A 20 8.12 -10.07 2.10
N LEU A 21 8.14 -10.34 0.79
CA LEU A 21 8.86 -11.47 0.23
C LEU A 21 10.38 -11.36 0.44
N LEU A 22 10.94 -10.15 0.32
CA LEU A 22 12.35 -9.90 0.63
C LEU A 22 12.64 -10.20 2.11
N MET A 23 11.80 -9.70 3.02
CA MET A 23 11.94 -9.94 4.45
C MET A 23 11.81 -11.42 4.80
N HIS A 24 10.91 -12.13 4.13
CA HIS A 24 10.71 -13.56 4.31
C HIS A 24 11.91 -14.36 3.79
N ALA A 25 12.43 -14.04 2.61
CA ALA A 25 13.61 -14.70 2.05
C ALA A 25 14.87 -14.51 2.92
N LEU A 26 14.97 -13.39 3.63
CA LEU A 26 16.06 -13.11 4.57
C LEU A 26 15.83 -13.70 5.97
N GLY A 27 14.69 -14.39 6.22
CA GLY A 27 14.33 -14.91 7.55
C GLY A 27 13.97 -13.84 8.57
N LEU A 28 13.75 -12.59 8.13
CA LEU A 28 13.52 -11.43 8.99
C LEU A 28 12.03 -11.10 9.18
N SER A 29 11.13 -11.89 8.59
CA SER A 29 9.69 -11.64 8.58
C SER A 29 9.02 -11.61 9.97
N GLN A 30 9.63 -12.28 10.95
CA GLN A 30 9.15 -12.30 12.35
C GLN A 30 9.51 -11.03 13.14
N HIS A 31 10.44 -10.19 12.63
CA HIS A 31 10.81 -8.95 13.31
C HIS A 31 9.75 -7.86 13.11
N TYR A 32 8.86 -7.72 14.08
CA TYR A 32 7.80 -6.71 14.07
C TYR A 32 8.30 -5.28 13.80
N ASN A 33 9.46 -4.90 14.33
CA ASN A 33 10.03 -3.56 14.15
C ASN A 33 10.23 -3.18 12.68
N LEU A 34 10.51 -4.16 11.82
CA LEU A 34 10.75 -3.94 10.39
C LEU A 34 9.44 -3.71 9.62
N ARG A 35 8.28 -3.94 10.24
CA ARG A 35 6.98 -3.58 9.64
C ARG A 35 6.77 -2.08 9.55
N ILE A 36 7.54 -1.27 10.28
CA ILE A 36 7.50 0.20 10.16
C ILE A 36 7.79 0.67 8.73
N PHE A 37 8.59 -0.08 7.97
CA PHE A 37 8.86 0.21 6.56
C PHE A 37 7.60 0.17 5.68
N ASN A 38 6.59 -0.64 6.05
CA ASN A 38 5.29 -0.58 5.39
C ASN A 38 4.61 0.78 5.61
N ALA A 39 4.73 1.40 6.78
CA ALA A 39 4.17 2.74 6.99
C ALA A 39 4.82 3.77 6.05
N PHE A 40 6.14 3.68 5.83
CA PHE A 40 6.84 4.56 4.88
C PHE A 40 6.40 4.32 3.43
N ILE A 41 6.26 3.06 3.01
CA ILE A 41 5.73 2.71 1.68
C ILE A 41 4.31 3.24 1.52
N HIS A 42 3.46 3.04 2.52
CA HIS A 42 2.07 3.49 2.52
C HIS A 42 1.99 5.01 2.37
N LEU A 43 2.64 5.75 3.27
CA LEU A 43 2.64 7.21 3.26
C LEU A 43 3.24 7.76 1.96
N GLY A 44 4.30 7.14 1.45
CA GLY A 44 4.94 7.53 0.18
C GLY A 44 3.98 7.45 -1.00
N PHE A 45 3.32 6.31 -1.20
CA PHE A 45 2.36 6.15 -2.31
C PHE A 45 1.08 6.96 -2.11
N MET A 46 0.58 7.07 -0.86
CA MET A 46 -0.57 7.91 -0.54
C MET A 46 -0.27 9.38 -0.86
N TYR A 47 0.86 9.91 -0.40
CA TYR A 47 1.30 11.27 -0.69
C TYR A 47 1.48 11.50 -2.19
N ALA A 48 2.13 10.58 -2.89
CA ALA A 48 2.34 10.70 -4.33
C ALA A 48 1.02 10.71 -5.11
N ALA A 49 0.04 9.89 -4.71
CA ALA A 49 -1.28 9.85 -5.32
C ALA A 49 -2.06 11.15 -5.08
N ILE A 50 -2.02 11.70 -3.86
CA ILE A 50 -2.66 12.98 -3.51
C ILE A 50 -2.00 14.12 -4.30
N ARG A 51 -0.66 14.18 -4.31
CA ARG A 51 0.10 15.20 -5.02
C ARG A 51 -0.20 15.18 -6.53
N GLN A 52 -0.21 14.00 -7.14
CA GLN A 52 -0.52 13.85 -8.56
C GLN A 52 -1.98 14.20 -8.87
N TRP A 53 -2.89 13.97 -7.92
CA TRP A 53 -4.27 14.39 -8.06
C TRP A 53 -4.39 15.91 -8.08
N TYR A 54 -3.81 16.62 -7.11
CA TYR A 54 -3.80 18.09 -7.10
C TYR A 54 -3.07 18.68 -8.32
N ALA A 55 -1.99 18.05 -8.79
CA ALA A 55 -1.27 18.53 -9.98
C ALA A 55 -2.07 18.41 -11.30
N SER A 56 -3.11 17.56 -11.32
CA SER A 56 -3.95 17.32 -12.50
C SER A 56 -5.33 17.98 -12.42
N HIS A 57 -5.61 18.73 -11.36
CA HIS A 57 -6.89 19.41 -11.14
C HIS A 57 -6.65 20.89 -10.81
N ASP A 58 -7.64 21.72 -11.08
CA ASP A 58 -7.55 23.17 -10.97
C ASP A 58 -7.39 23.68 -9.52
N ALA A 59 -7.00 24.95 -9.37
CA ALA A 59 -6.75 25.60 -8.08
C ALA A 59 -7.95 25.61 -7.11
N SER A 60 -9.18 25.32 -7.59
CA SER A 60 -10.38 25.15 -6.78
C SER A 60 -10.52 23.73 -6.19
N ALA A 61 -9.47 22.93 -6.18
CA ALA A 61 -9.47 21.56 -5.67
C ALA A 61 -9.79 21.53 -4.16
N ASN A 62 -10.96 20.98 -3.81
CA ASN A 62 -11.39 20.84 -2.42
C ASN A 62 -10.54 19.83 -1.63
N TYR A 63 -10.17 20.18 -0.39
CA TYR A 63 -9.40 19.33 0.54
C TYR A 63 -9.97 17.90 0.70
N ILE A 64 -11.30 17.80 0.76
CA ILE A 64 -12.03 16.52 0.92
C ILE A 64 -11.68 15.55 -0.20
N ASN A 65 -11.49 16.04 -1.43
CA ASN A 65 -11.14 15.20 -2.57
C ASN A 65 -9.71 14.64 -2.43
N GLY A 66 -8.78 15.40 -1.85
CA GLY A 66 -7.45 14.91 -1.52
C GLY A 66 -7.48 13.80 -0.46
N VAL A 67 -8.28 13.97 0.59
CA VAL A 67 -8.49 12.93 1.62
C VAL A 67 -9.10 11.67 0.99
N ALA A 68 -10.16 11.82 0.19
CA ALA A 68 -10.80 10.71 -0.50
C ALA A 68 -9.84 9.99 -1.45
N MET A 69 -8.95 10.73 -2.13
CA MET A 69 -7.92 10.18 -3.01
C MET A 69 -6.91 9.32 -2.23
N GLY A 70 -6.44 9.82 -1.07
CA GLY A 70 -5.54 9.07 -0.19
C GLY A 70 -6.19 7.81 0.38
N MET A 71 -7.44 7.90 0.84
CA MET A 71 -8.20 6.76 1.35
C MET A 71 -8.45 5.71 0.26
N ALA A 72 -8.87 6.12 -0.93
CA ALA A 72 -9.11 5.20 -2.05
C ALA A 72 -7.83 4.46 -2.47
N THR A 73 -6.70 5.18 -2.57
CA THR A 73 -5.39 4.59 -2.88
C THR A 73 -4.99 3.56 -1.82
N SER A 74 -5.14 3.94 -0.54
CA SER A 74 -4.82 3.10 0.60
C SER A 74 -5.69 1.84 0.65
N ALA A 75 -7.01 1.98 0.44
CA ALA A 75 -7.93 0.85 0.43
C ALA A 75 -7.55 -0.16 -0.66
N VAL A 76 -7.27 0.29 -1.89
CA VAL A 76 -6.82 -0.59 -2.97
C VAL A 76 -5.52 -1.30 -2.60
N GLY A 77 -4.50 -0.55 -2.15
CA GLY A 77 -3.20 -1.13 -1.83
C GLY A 77 -3.24 -2.14 -0.69
N VAL A 78 -3.92 -1.77 0.41
CA VAL A 78 -4.03 -2.62 1.61
C VAL A 78 -4.90 -3.85 1.34
N LEU A 79 -6.04 -3.72 0.65
CA LEU A 79 -6.91 -4.86 0.37
C LEU A 79 -6.22 -5.88 -0.55
N LEU A 80 -5.50 -5.42 -1.57
CA LEU A 80 -4.76 -6.32 -2.45
C LEU A 80 -3.61 -7.03 -1.73
N PHE A 81 -2.86 -6.30 -0.88
CA PHE A 81 -1.83 -6.92 -0.06
C PHE A 81 -2.41 -7.88 0.98
N PHE A 82 -3.56 -7.57 1.57
CA PHE A 82 -4.30 -8.46 2.45
C PHE A 82 -4.69 -9.76 1.75
N LEU A 83 -5.23 -9.69 0.53
CA LEU A 83 -5.54 -10.87 -0.28
C LEU A 83 -4.29 -11.70 -0.55
N PHE A 84 -3.16 -11.06 -0.90
CA PHE A 84 -1.88 -11.76 -1.04
C PHE A 84 -1.48 -12.47 0.26
N MET A 85 -1.56 -11.79 1.41
CA MET A 85 -1.23 -12.38 2.71
C MET A 85 -2.13 -13.57 3.05
N LEU A 86 -3.43 -13.51 2.74
CA LEU A 86 -4.34 -14.64 2.92
C LEU A 86 -3.88 -15.85 2.11
N PHE A 87 -3.54 -15.66 0.83
CA PHE A 87 -3.03 -16.75 0.00
C PHE A 87 -1.69 -17.27 0.53
N PHE A 88 -0.77 -16.38 0.91
CA PHE A 88 0.52 -16.76 1.46
C PHE A 88 0.37 -17.64 2.71
N LEU A 89 -0.47 -17.23 3.66
CA LEU A 89 -0.74 -17.99 4.89
C LEU A 89 -1.42 -19.33 4.62
N TRP A 90 -2.27 -19.40 3.59
CA TRP A 90 -2.89 -20.65 3.21
C TRP A 90 -1.87 -21.71 2.73
N PHE A 91 -0.81 -21.27 2.04
CA PHE A 91 0.30 -22.14 1.64
C PHE A 91 1.38 -22.31 2.71
N SER A 92 1.39 -21.48 3.76
CA SER A 92 2.41 -21.46 4.81
C SER A 92 1.78 -21.25 6.18
N PRO A 93 0.98 -22.21 6.68
CA PRO A 93 0.23 -22.07 7.94
C PRO A 93 1.16 -21.90 9.15
N ASP A 94 2.34 -22.51 9.12
CA ASP A 94 3.34 -22.43 10.18
C ASP A 94 3.99 -21.04 10.32
N PHE A 95 3.74 -20.12 9.40
CA PHE A 95 4.29 -18.77 9.46
C PHE A 95 3.81 -17.96 10.68
N LEU A 96 2.63 -18.30 11.22
CA LEU A 96 2.05 -17.66 12.40
C LEU A 96 2.15 -18.51 13.68
N ALA A 97 2.74 -19.71 13.59
CA ALA A 97 2.96 -20.61 14.73
C ALA A 97 4.23 -20.21 15.50
#